data_AF-A0A519I1X5-F1
#
_entry.id   AF-A0A519I1X5-F1
#
_cell.length_a   1.000
_cell.length_b   1.000
_cell.length_c   1.000
_cell.angle_alpha   90.00
_cell.angle_beta   90.00
_cell.angle_gamma   90.00
#
_symmetry.space_group_name_H-M   'P 1'
#
loop_
_entity.id
_entity.type
_entity.pdbx_description
1 polymer ?
#
loop_
_entity_poly.entity_id
_entity_poly.type
_entity_poly.pdbx_seq_one_letter_code
_entity_poly.pdbx_strand_id
1 'polypeptide(L)'
;MSQKLARIGEKKKRDEAPPPPAPILIAGSGRYGQVVGRMLRANGLEATLLDQDAEAIEGLRRFGWTVHYGDATRLDLLKTAGAAKALILVIAVDDIGQSVDIAELAREHFPQLTVVARARNVQHYYQLHALGVRHIERETFESALMSARSVLELTGIEPHAARRQAMRFRRHNIEVLEQMVPLQGDENALVAAAKLGRQQFEQQMAAERDAEESHRRARHAGWDKQDAERSS
;
A
#
# COMPACT_ATOMS: atom_id res chain seq x y z
N MET A 1 47.99 4.44 -27.25
CA MET A 1 47.03 4.14 -26.15
C MET A 1 45.84 3.30 -26.66
N SER A 2 46.08 2.16 -27.33
CA SER A 2 45.02 1.38 -28.00
C SER A 2 45.16 -0.13 -27.77
N GLN A 3 45.37 -0.55 -26.52
CA GLN A 3 45.41 -1.97 -26.14
C GLN A 3 44.75 -2.29 -24.78
N LYS A 4 44.02 -1.34 -24.17
CA LYS A 4 43.41 -1.52 -22.84
C LYS A 4 41.89 -1.78 -22.87
N LEU A 5 41.36 -2.27 -23.99
CA LEU A 5 39.91 -2.53 -24.18
C LEU A 5 39.57 -4.01 -24.44
N ALA A 6 40.55 -4.93 -24.38
CA ALA A 6 40.34 -6.32 -24.82
C ALA A 6 40.37 -7.40 -23.71
N ARG A 7 40.24 -7.04 -22.42
CA ARG A 7 40.25 -8.05 -21.32
C ARG A 7 39.36 -7.68 -20.14
N ILE A 8 38.04 -7.73 -20.33
CA ILE A 8 37.06 -8.02 -19.27
C ILE A 8 36.01 -8.90 -19.96
N GLY A 9 36.32 -10.15 -20.29
CA GLY A 9 36.27 -11.22 -19.29
C GLY A 9 34.90 -11.89 -19.41
N GLU A 10 34.81 -12.88 -20.30
CA GLU A 10 33.76 -13.89 -20.31
C GLU A 10 33.52 -14.41 -18.88
N LYS A 11 32.41 -14.01 -18.27
CA LYS A 11 31.89 -14.65 -17.06
C LYS A 11 30.73 -15.56 -17.45
N LYS A 12 31.12 -16.78 -17.82
CA LYS A 12 30.53 -18.07 -17.46
C LYS A 12 29.06 -17.99 -17.01
N LYS A 13 28.14 -18.49 -17.86
CA LYS A 13 26.83 -19.02 -17.45
C LYS A 13 27.05 -19.88 -16.19
N ARG A 14 26.67 -19.37 -15.03
CA ARG A 14 26.53 -20.18 -13.84
C ARG A 14 25.07 -20.57 -13.77
N ASP A 15 24.82 -21.87 -13.94
CA ASP A 15 23.69 -22.54 -13.33
C ASP A 15 23.88 -22.49 -11.80
N GLU A 16 23.84 -21.27 -11.24
CA GLU A 16 23.87 -21.05 -9.80
C GLU A 16 22.50 -21.42 -9.27
N ALA A 17 22.46 -22.40 -8.36
CA ALA A 17 21.29 -22.68 -7.55
C ALA A 17 20.76 -21.35 -6.99
N PRO A 18 19.43 -21.15 -6.95
CA PRO A 18 18.87 -19.88 -6.49
C PRO A 18 19.45 -19.53 -5.12
N PRO A 19 19.77 -18.25 -4.86
CA PRO A 19 20.28 -17.81 -3.56
C PRO A 19 19.33 -18.27 -2.44
N PRO A 20 19.84 -18.39 -1.20
CA PRO A 20 19.04 -18.85 -0.08
C PRO A 20 17.73 -18.04 0.00
N PRO A 21 16.59 -18.69 0.26
CA PRO A 21 15.30 -18.02 0.22
C PRO A 21 15.31 -16.84 1.18
N ALA A 22 15.08 -15.66 0.63
CA ALA A 22 14.91 -14.44 1.40
C ALA A 22 13.71 -14.62 2.35
N PRO A 23 13.72 -13.99 3.54
CA PRO A 23 12.60 -14.06 4.47
C PRO A 23 11.31 -13.43 3.91
N ILE A 24 11.37 -12.78 2.75
CA ILE A 24 10.28 -12.03 2.12
C ILE A 24 10.03 -12.56 0.71
N LEU A 25 8.77 -12.90 0.41
CA LEU A 25 8.29 -13.21 -0.93
C LEU A 25 7.43 -12.07 -1.46
N ILE A 26 7.48 -11.80 -2.76
CA ILE A 26 6.58 -10.86 -3.44
C ILE A 26 5.92 -11.57 -4.63
N ALA A 27 4.62 -11.84 -4.52
CA ALA A 27 3.81 -12.38 -5.60
C ALA A 27 3.27 -11.25 -6.48
N GLY A 28 3.80 -11.13 -7.70
CA GLY A 28 3.52 -10.04 -8.64
C GLY A 28 4.61 -8.99 -8.63
N SER A 29 5.24 -8.77 -9.79
CA SER A 29 6.30 -7.82 -10.07
C SER A 29 5.86 -6.70 -11.03
N GLY A 30 4.56 -6.41 -11.06
CA GLY A 30 4.04 -5.22 -11.71
C GLY A 30 4.43 -3.93 -10.97
N ARG A 31 3.76 -2.82 -11.31
CA ARG A 31 4.03 -1.49 -10.73
C ARG A 31 4.03 -1.49 -9.19
N TYR A 32 3.09 -2.19 -8.57
CA TYR A 32 2.99 -2.27 -7.11
C TYR A 32 4.16 -3.04 -6.50
N GLY A 33 4.38 -4.28 -6.94
CA GLY A 33 5.45 -5.15 -6.43
C GLY A 33 6.85 -4.58 -6.65
N GLN A 34 7.10 -3.90 -7.77
CA GLN A 34 8.39 -3.23 -8.03
C GLN A 34 8.65 -2.08 -7.06
N VAL A 35 7.65 -1.28 -6.70
CA VAL A 35 7.81 -0.20 -5.73
C VAL A 35 8.13 -0.78 -4.35
N VAL A 36 7.39 -1.81 -3.92
CA VAL A 36 7.65 -2.51 -2.65
C VAL A 36 9.06 -3.10 -2.64
N GLY A 37 9.43 -3.87 -3.67
CA GLY A 37 10.76 -4.47 -3.78
C GLY A 37 11.88 -3.42 -3.74
N ARG A 38 11.77 -2.35 -4.52
CA ARG A 38 12.77 -1.26 -4.50
C ARG A 38 12.91 -0.62 -3.12
N MET A 39 11.80 -0.40 -2.40
CA MET A 39 11.82 0.13 -1.05
C MET A 39 12.51 -0.81 -0.07
N LEU A 40 12.22 -2.12 -0.13
CA LEU A 40 12.87 -3.13 0.70
C LEU A 40 14.38 -3.16 0.45
N ARG A 41 14.79 -3.21 -0.82
CA ARG A 41 16.21 -3.25 -1.20
C ARG A 41 16.97 -1.99 -0.77
N ALA A 42 16.34 -0.83 -0.85
CA ALA A 42 16.94 0.42 -0.36
C ALA A 42 17.23 0.39 1.15
N ASN A 43 16.56 -0.50 1.90
CA ASN A 43 16.76 -0.73 3.33
C ASN A 43 17.55 -2.01 3.63
N GLY A 44 18.25 -2.57 2.64
CA GLY A 44 19.09 -3.77 2.81
C GLY A 44 18.30 -5.07 3.00
N LEU A 45 17.00 -5.08 2.69
CA LEU A 45 16.16 -6.26 2.76
C LEU A 45 16.09 -6.94 1.39
N GLU A 46 16.41 -8.22 1.36
CA GLU A 46 16.26 -9.06 0.16
C GLU A 46 14.85 -9.65 0.08
N ALA A 47 14.37 -9.85 -1.14
CA ALA A 47 13.09 -10.50 -1.40
C ALA A 47 13.19 -11.38 -2.65
N THR A 48 12.41 -12.46 -2.66
CA THR A 48 12.23 -13.33 -3.82
C THR A 48 10.92 -12.96 -4.51
N LEU A 49 10.98 -12.67 -5.82
CA LEU A 49 9.82 -12.29 -6.61
C LEU A 49 9.24 -13.51 -7.33
N LEU A 50 7.91 -13.54 -7.47
CA LEU A 50 7.18 -14.50 -8.28
C LEU A 50 6.39 -13.71 -9.33
N ASP A 51 6.55 -14.05 -10.62
CA ASP A 51 5.78 -13.43 -11.69
C ASP A 51 5.55 -14.41 -12.86
N GLN A 52 4.47 -14.18 -13.60
CA GLN A 52 4.07 -14.96 -14.77
C GLN A 52 4.41 -14.26 -16.10
N ASP A 53 4.85 -13.00 -16.07
CA ASP A 53 5.31 -12.24 -17.23
C ASP A 53 6.80 -12.53 -17.48
N ALA A 54 7.09 -13.29 -18.53
CA ALA A 54 8.45 -13.66 -18.92
C ALA A 54 9.32 -12.45 -19.31
N GLU A 55 8.74 -11.40 -19.89
CA GLU A 55 9.49 -10.20 -20.29
C GLU A 55 9.94 -9.40 -19.07
N ALA A 56 9.07 -9.27 -18.06
CA ALA A 56 9.39 -8.60 -16.80
C ALA A 56 10.55 -9.29 -16.06
N ILE A 57 10.62 -10.62 -16.11
CA ILE A 57 11.63 -11.41 -15.39
C ILE A 57 13.04 -11.14 -15.88
N GLU A 58 13.25 -11.03 -17.19
CA GLU A 58 14.59 -10.84 -17.72
C GLU A 58 15.19 -9.52 -17.23
N GLY A 59 14.37 -8.45 -17.22
CA GLY A 59 14.75 -7.17 -16.64
C GLY A 59 15.09 -7.29 -15.15
N LEU A 60 14.23 -7.92 -14.36
CA LEU A 60 14.41 -8.07 -12.91
C LEU A 60 15.70 -8.85 -12.56
N ARG A 61 15.99 -9.93 -13.30
CA ARG A 61 17.23 -10.71 -13.12
C ARG A 61 18.47 -9.89 -13.43
N ARG A 62 18.45 -9.06 -14.48
CA ARG A 62 19.56 -8.13 -14.78
C ARG A 62 19.77 -7.11 -13.66
N PHE A 63 18.71 -6.73 -12.94
CA PHE A 63 18.80 -5.90 -11.74
C PHE A 63 19.21 -6.69 -10.49
N GLY A 64 19.48 -8.00 -10.58
CA GLY A 64 19.95 -8.83 -9.48
C GLY A 64 18.86 -9.30 -8.53
N TRP A 65 17.60 -9.34 -8.98
CA TRP A 65 16.52 -9.97 -8.22
C TRP A 65 16.52 -11.50 -8.39
N THR A 66 16.22 -12.20 -7.31
CA THR A 66 15.83 -13.61 -7.36
C THR A 66 14.38 -13.69 -7.82
N VAL A 67 14.13 -14.34 -8.96
CA VAL A 67 12.79 -14.38 -9.56
C VAL A 67 12.42 -15.80 -10.01
N HIS A 68 11.28 -16.27 -9.52
CA HIS A 68 10.63 -17.49 -9.98
C HIS A 68 9.55 -17.16 -11.01
N TYR A 69 9.61 -17.84 -12.15
CA TYR A 69 8.61 -17.73 -13.19
C TYR A 69 7.45 -18.69 -12.93
N GLY A 70 6.23 -18.17 -12.91
CA GLY A 70 5.01 -18.97 -12.84
C GLY A 70 3.86 -18.25 -12.14
N ASP A 71 2.71 -18.92 -12.13
CA ASP A 71 1.51 -18.46 -11.44
C ASP A 71 1.63 -18.67 -9.93
N ALA A 72 1.52 -17.58 -9.16
CA ALA A 72 1.61 -17.59 -7.70
C ALA A 72 0.42 -18.30 -7.02
N THR A 73 -0.67 -18.60 -7.74
CA THR A 73 -1.78 -19.47 -7.28
C THR A 73 -1.37 -20.93 -7.18
N ARG A 74 -0.16 -21.29 -7.64
CA ARG A 74 0.32 -22.66 -7.57
C ARG A 74 1.10 -22.92 -6.29
N LEU A 75 0.62 -23.85 -5.48
CA LEU A 75 1.27 -24.26 -4.23
C LEU A 75 2.72 -24.74 -4.43
N ASP A 76 3.00 -25.49 -5.50
CA ASP A 76 4.34 -25.99 -5.80
C ASP A 76 5.32 -24.85 -6.13
N LEU A 77 4.85 -23.79 -6.79
CA LEU A 77 5.64 -22.59 -7.02
C LEU A 77 5.96 -21.87 -5.71
N LEU A 78 4.97 -21.66 -4.82
CA LEU A 78 5.18 -21.05 -3.50
C LEU A 78 6.19 -21.86 -2.66
N LYS A 79 6.08 -23.19 -2.67
CA LYS A 79 7.06 -24.07 -2.00
C LYS A 79 8.46 -23.89 -2.56
N THR A 80 8.60 -23.89 -3.89
CA THR A 80 9.88 -23.73 -4.58
C THR A 80 10.50 -22.36 -4.34
N ALA A 81 9.69 -21.32 -4.23
CA ALA A 81 10.11 -19.97 -3.89
C ALA A 81 10.54 -19.81 -2.42
N GLY A 82 10.31 -20.82 -1.57
CA GLY A 82 10.74 -20.84 -0.18
C GLY A 82 9.68 -20.42 0.83
N ALA A 83 8.39 -20.45 0.48
CA ALA A 83 7.29 -20.08 1.38
C ALA A 83 7.30 -20.82 2.72
N ALA A 84 7.82 -22.05 2.75
CA ALA A 84 7.98 -22.83 3.98
C ALA A 84 8.94 -22.19 5.01
N LYS A 85 9.88 -21.36 4.57
CA LYS A 85 10.88 -20.70 5.44
C LYS A 85 10.74 -19.18 5.48
N ALA A 86 10.01 -18.60 4.53
CA ALA A 86 9.75 -17.17 4.52
C ALA A 86 8.91 -16.76 5.75
N LEU A 87 9.01 -15.49 6.11
CA LEU A 87 8.30 -14.85 7.22
C LEU A 87 7.18 -13.94 6.70
N ILE A 88 7.38 -13.34 5.53
CA ILE A 88 6.47 -12.36 4.95
C ILE A 88 6.16 -12.75 3.50
N LEU A 89 4.88 -12.72 3.13
CA LEU A 89 4.41 -12.78 1.76
C LEU A 89 3.70 -11.48 1.41
N VAL A 90 4.22 -10.76 0.41
CA VAL A 90 3.56 -9.63 -0.20
C VAL A 90 2.73 -10.12 -1.39
N ILE A 91 1.42 -9.97 -1.34
CA ILE A 91 0.51 -10.22 -2.46
C ILE A 91 0.34 -8.91 -3.23
N ALA A 92 0.97 -8.81 -4.39
CA ALA A 92 1.05 -7.59 -5.21
C ALA A 92 0.41 -7.75 -6.61
N VAL A 93 -0.20 -8.90 -6.90
CA VAL A 93 -0.98 -9.14 -8.13
C VAL A 93 -2.16 -8.17 -8.22
N ASP A 94 -2.58 -7.85 -9.44
CA ASP A 94 -3.68 -6.90 -9.70
C ASP A 94 -5.05 -7.56 -9.88
N ASP A 95 -5.07 -8.83 -10.28
CA ASP A 95 -6.29 -9.62 -10.32
C ASP A 95 -6.79 -9.96 -8.91
N ILE A 96 -8.09 -9.76 -8.69
CA ILE A 96 -8.73 -9.96 -7.38
C ILE A 96 -8.81 -11.45 -7.04
N GLY A 97 -9.19 -12.29 -7.99
CA GLY A 97 -9.31 -13.74 -7.77
C GLY A 97 -7.95 -14.34 -7.42
N GLN A 98 -6.94 -14.04 -8.23
CA GLN A 98 -5.57 -14.49 -7.99
C GLN A 98 -5.04 -14.06 -6.62
N SER A 99 -5.32 -12.82 -6.20
CA SER A 99 -4.93 -12.31 -4.88
C SER A 99 -5.57 -13.10 -3.73
N VAL A 100 -6.87 -13.38 -3.84
CA VAL A 100 -7.64 -14.17 -2.87
C VAL A 100 -7.12 -15.61 -2.82
N ASP A 101 -6.94 -16.27 -3.96
CA ASP A 101 -6.44 -17.64 -4.05
C ASP A 101 -5.04 -17.78 -3.42
N ILE A 102 -4.14 -16.83 -3.67
CA ILE A 102 -2.80 -16.80 -3.04
C ILE A 102 -2.91 -16.65 -1.52
N ALA A 103 -3.81 -15.79 -1.04
CA ALA A 103 -4.03 -15.59 0.38
C ALA A 103 -4.56 -16.88 1.04
N GLU A 104 -5.52 -17.57 0.42
CA GLU A 104 -6.04 -18.86 0.89
C GLU A 104 -4.93 -19.91 1.01
N LEU A 105 -4.14 -20.09 -0.04
CA LEU A 105 -3.01 -21.04 -0.03
C LEU A 105 -1.97 -20.70 1.04
N ALA A 106 -1.68 -19.42 1.23
CA ALA A 106 -0.76 -18.98 2.28
C ALA A 106 -1.30 -19.32 3.67
N ARG A 107 -2.59 -19.09 3.93
CA ARG A 107 -3.23 -19.40 5.20
C ARG A 107 -3.31 -20.90 5.48
N GLU A 108 -3.62 -21.70 4.46
CA GLU A 108 -3.77 -23.16 4.61
C GLU A 108 -2.42 -23.88 4.80
N HIS A 109 -1.43 -23.54 3.97
CA HIS A 109 -0.18 -24.32 3.90
C HIS A 109 1.00 -23.68 4.62
N PHE A 110 0.94 -22.39 4.89
CA PHE A 110 2.05 -21.63 5.46
C PHE A 110 1.57 -20.69 6.58
N PRO A 111 0.98 -21.23 7.67
CA PRO A 111 0.37 -20.42 8.74
C PRO A 111 1.36 -19.48 9.45
N GLN A 112 2.66 -19.72 9.32
CA GLN A 112 3.74 -18.86 9.81
C GLN A 112 3.93 -17.57 8.99
N LEU A 113 3.44 -17.53 7.74
CA LEU A 113 3.59 -16.35 6.89
C LEU A 113 2.68 -15.22 7.36
N THR A 114 3.30 -14.07 7.59
CA THR A 114 2.57 -12.81 7.70
C THR A 114 2.28 -12.30 6.29
N VAL A 115 1.01 -12.15 5.95
CA VAL A 115 0.58 -11.69 4.63
C VAL A 115 0.38 -10.17 4.64
N VAL A 116 1.00 -9.49 3.67
CA VAL A 116 0.76 -8.09 3.32
C VAL A 116 0.13 -8.06 1.93
N ALA A 117 -1.09 -7.58 1.79
CA ALA A 117 -1.84 -7.71 0.55
C ALA A 117 -2.25 -6.36 -0.04
N ARG A 118 -2.10 -6.25 -1.36
CA ARG A 118 -2.74 -5.21 -2.16
C ARG A 118 -4.22 -5.53 -2.32
N ALA A 119 -5.09 -4.58 -1.99
CA ALA A 119 -6.49 -4.60 -2.35
C ALA A 119 -6.76 -3.64 -3.51
N ARG A 120 -7.50 -4.08 -4.52
CA ARG A 120 -7.93 -3.23 -5.65
C ARG A 120 -8.97 -2.20 -5.20
N ASN A 121 -9.87 -2.59 -4.31
CA ASN A 121 -10.99 -1.77 -3.83
C ASN A 121 -11.47 -2.27 -2.46
N VAL A 122 -12.56 -1.68 -1.95
CA VAL A 122 -13.15 -2.02 -0.65
C VAL A 122 -13.71 -3.44 -0.61
N GLN A 123 -14.32 -3.93 -1.69
CA GLN A 123 -14.81 -5.31 -1.72
C GLN A 123 -13.67 -6.33 -1.61
N HIS A 124 -12.58 -6.10 -2.35
CA HIS A 124 -11.37 -6.93 -2.26
C HIS A 124 -10.72 -6.85 -0.86
N TYR A 125 -10.74 -5.68 -0.22
CA TYR A 125 -10.31 -5.54 1.17
C TYR A 125 -11.06 -6.50 2.10
N TYR A 126 -12.39 -6.54 2.00
CA TYR A 126 -13.21 -7.43 2.83
C TYR A 126 -12.97 -8.91 2.54
N GLN A 127 -12.74 -9.29 1.28
CA GLN A 127 -12.39 -10.68 0.92
C GLN A 127 -11.08 -11.11 1.60
N LEU A 128 -10.02 -10.30 1.50
CA LEU A 128 -8.75 -10.57 2.16
C LEU A 128 -8.87 -10.56 3.69
N HIS A 129 -9.66 -9.63 4.23
CA HIS A 129 -9.89 -9.53 5.66
C HIS A 129 -10.61 -10.77 6.21
N ALA A 130 -11.60 -11.31 5.48
CA ALA A 130 -12.31 -12.53 5.85
C ALA A 130 -11.38 -13.76 5.92
N LEU A 131 -10.29 -13.77 5.14
CA LEU A 131 -9.22 -14.78 5.21
C LEU A 131 -8.24 -14.56 6.37
N GLY A 132 -8.46 -13.54 7.19
CA GLY A 132 -7.62 -13.19 8.33
C GLY A 132 -6.37 -12.38 7.96
N VAL A 133 -6.27 -11.85 6.74
CA VAL A 133 -5.21 -10.92 6.37
C VAL A 133 -5.46 -9.59 7.06
N ARG A 134 -4.47 -9.06 7.78
CA ARG A 134 -4.59 -7.82 8.57
C ARG A 134 -3.80 -6.64 8.00
N HIS A 135 -2.78 -6.92 7.20
CA HIS A 135 -1.99 -5.88 6.53
C HIS A 135 -2.48 -5.73 5.10
N ILE A 136 -3.51 -4.91 4.88
CA ILE A 136 -4.14 -4.74 3.56
C ILE A 136 -4.08 -3.27 3.16
N GLU A 137 -3.56 -3.01 1.97
CA GLU A 137 -3.45 -1.65 1.42
C GLU A 137 -4.27 -1.51 0.14
N ARG A 138 -5.21 -0.55 0.11
CA ARG A 138 -6.00 -0.25 -1.09
C ARG A 138 -5.15 0.55 -2.07
N GLU A 139 -4.96 0.02 -3.27
CA GLU A 139 -3.91 0.44 -4.20
C GLU A 139 -3.93 1.92 -4.61
N THR A 140 -5.10 2.55 -4.66
CA THR A 140 -5.24 3.96 -5.08
C THR A 140 -5.49 4.92 -3.91
N PHE A 141 -5.76 4.41 -2.70
CA PHE A 141 -6.29 5.24 -1.61
C PHE A 141 -5.30 6.31 -1.15
N GLU A 142 -4.06 5.92 -0.86
CA GLU A 142 -3.02 6.87 -0.42
C GLU A 142 -2.64 7.87 -1.52
N SER A 143 -2.56 7.42 -2.78
CA SER A 143 -2.30 8.30 -3.92
C SER A 143 -3.42 9.32 -4.13
N ALA A 144 -4.68 8.91 -3.97
CA ALA A 144 -5.82 9.81 -4.06
C ALA A 144 -5.83 10.84 -2.91
N LEU A 145 -5.43 10.46 -1.70
CA LEU A 145 -5.26 11.38 -0.58
C LEU A 145 -4.17 12.42 -0.83
N MET A 146 -3.06 12.01 -1.45
CA MET A 146 -1.99 12.93 -1.84
C MET A 146 -2.47 13.92 -2.90
N SER A 147 -3.22 13.46 -3.91
CA SER A 147 -3.84 14.34 -4.90
C SER A 147 -4.85 15.31 -4.28
N ALA A 148 -5.70 14.84 -3.37
CA ALA A 148 -6.64 15.69 -2.64
C ALA A 148 -5.90 16.76 -1.83
N ARG A 149 -4.77 16.42 -1.20
CA ARG A 149 -3.91 17.38 -0.51
C ARG A 149 -3.41 18.48 -1.45
N SER A 150 -2.92 18.11 -2.63
CA SER A 150 -2.48 19.08 -3.64
C SER A 150 -3.61 20.02 -4.06
N VAL A 151 -4.83 19.51 -4.22
CA VAL A 151 -6.01 20.35 -4.52
C VAL A 151 -6.29 21.34 -3.38
N LEU A 152 -6.28 20.88 -2.13
CA LEU A 152 -6.47 21.74 -0.96
C LEU A 152 -5.43 22.88 -0.93
N GLU A 153 -4.15 22.54 -1.16
CA GLU A 153 -3.05 23.52 -1.22
C GLU A 153 -3.28 24.56 -2.33
N LEU A 154 -3.63 24.11 -3.54
CA LEU A 154 -3.89 25.00 -4.68
C LEU A 154 -5.12 25.90 -4.48
N THR A 155 -6.07 25.50 -3.64
CA THR A 155 -7.22 26.33 -3.25
C THR A 155 -6.94 27.33 -2.12
N GLY A 156 -5.68 27.42 -1.67
CA GLY A 156 -5.24 28.40 -0.67
C GLY A 156 -5.18 27.87 0.76
N ILE A 157 -5.27 26.56 0.98
CA ILE A 157 -5.07 25.96 2.31
C ILE A 157 -3.57 25.74 2.55
N GLU A 158 -3.07 26.24 3.67
CA GLU A 158 -1.66 26.05 4.08
C GLU A 158 -1.23 24.56 4.05
N PRO A 159 -0.02 24.23 3.55
CA PRO A 159 0.42 22.83 3.39
C PRO A 159 0.32 21.97 4.65
N HIS A 160 0.66 22.54 5.81
CA HIS A 160 0.51 21.84 7.09
C HIS A 160 -0.97 21.57 7.43
N ALA A 161 -1.88 22.50 7.14
CA ALA A 161 -3.31 22.31 7.35
C ALA A 161 -3.91 21.28 6.39
N ALA A 162 -3.56 21.34 5.10
CA ALA A 162 -3.97 20.36 4.10
C ALA A 162 -3.50 18.94 4.48
N ARG A 163 -2.25 18.79 4.92
CA ARG A 163 -1.73 17.51 5.43
C ARG A 163 -2.53 17.01 6.65
N ARG A 164 -2.82 17.87 7.63
CA ARG A 164 -3.63 17.45 8.80
C ARG A 164 -5.01 16.98 8.39
N GLN A 165 -5.68 17.69 7.49
CA GLN A 165 -7.00 17.31 6.99
C GLN A 165 -6.96 15.96 6.25
N ALA A 166 -5.99 15.74 5.36
CA ALA A 166 -5.81 14.47 4.67
C ALA A 166 -5.56 13.30 5.64
N MET A 167 -4.72 13.51 6.68
CA MET A 167 -4.45 12.47 7.68
C MET A 167 -5.67 12.16 8.57
N ARG A 168 -6.50 13.17 8.88
CA ARG A 168 -7.77 12.95 9.60
C ARG A 168 -8.75 12.14 8.75
N PHE A 169 -8.92 12.53 7.48
CA PHE A 169 -9.72 11.77 6.52
C PHE A 169 -9.25 10.32 6.42
N ARG A 170 -7.94 10.11 6.28
CA ARG A 170 -7.33 8.79 6.23
C ARG A 170 -7.71 7.93 7.42
N ARG A 171 -7.49 8.45 8.64
CA ARG A 171 -7.79 7.74 9.88
C ARG A 171 -9.27 7.36 9.96
N HIS A 172 -10.16 8.33 9.74
CA HIS A 172 -11.60 8.09 9.78
C HIS A 172 -12.04 7.04 8.73
N ASN A 173 -11.50 7.11 7.51
CA ASN A 173 -11.86 6.16 6.46
C ASN A 173 -11.45 4.72 6.81
N ILE A 174 -10.30 4.53 7.47
CA ILE A 174 -9.84 3.22 7.95
C ILE A 174 -10.74 2.74 9.09
N GLU A 175 -11.05 3.60 10.06
CA GLU A 175 -11.92 3.26 11.21
C GLU A 175 -13.32 2.82 10.74
N VAL A 176 -13.91 3.54 9.80
CA VAL A 176 -15.22 3.20 9.23
C VAL A 176 -15.16 1.89 8.44
N LEU A 177 -14.09 1.67 7.67
CA LEU A 177 -13.91 0.43 6.92
C LEU A 177 -13.85 -0.79 7.86
N GLU A 178 -13.13 -0.69 8.98
CA GLU A 178 -13.06 -1.72 10.01
C GLU A 178 -14.42 -1.97 10.68
N GLN A 179 -15.18 -0.92 10.99
CA GLN A 179 -16.53 -1.04 11.57
C GLN A 179 -17.53 -1.72 10.62
N MET A 180 -17.28 -1.68 9.31
CA MET A 180 -18.14 -2.29 8.30
C MET A 180 -17.83 -3.77 8.05
N VAL A 181 -16.66 -4.27 8.47
CA VAL A 181 -16.29 -5.68 8.30
C VAL A 181 -17.38 -6.66 8.80
N PRO A 182 -18.00 -6.48 9.99
CA PRO A 182 -19.02 -7.40 10.47
C PRO A 182 -20.31 -7.43 9.63
N LEU A 183 -20.54 -6.40 8.80
CA LEU A 183 -21.70 -6.29 7.91
C LEU A 183 -21.45 -6.95 6.54
N GLN A 184 -20.27 -7.55 6.35
CA GLN A 184 -19.93 -8.24 5.12
C GLN A 184 -20.93 -9.38 4.83
N GLY A 185 -21.48 -9.40 3.61
CA GLY A 185 -22.50 -10.36 3.18
C GLY A 185 -23.94 -9.84 3.25
N ASP A 186 -24.19 -8.72 3.95
CA ASP A 186 -25.45 -7.98 3.90
C ASP A 186 -25.24 -6.67 3.13
N GLU A 187 -25.50 -6.73 1.82
CA GLU A 187 -25.30 -5.58 0.92
C GLU A 187 -26.14 -4.36 1.33
N ASN A 188 -27.37 -4.57 1.79
CA ASN A 188 -28.25 -3.49 2.21
C ASN A 188 -27.74 -2.81 3.48
N ALA A 189 -27.32 -3.60 4.48
CA ALA A 189 -26.73 -3.05 5.70
C ALA A 189 -25.43 -2.30 5.41
N LEU A 190 -24.58 -2.83 4.52
CA LEU A 190 -23.32 -2.21 4.14
C LEU A 190 -23.53 -0.88 3.40
N VAL A 191 -24.47 -0.82 2.46
CA VAL A 191 -24.84 0.42 1.76
C VAL A 191 -25.42 1.44 2.72
N ALA A 192 -26.31 1.04 3.62
CA ALA A 192 -26.91 1.91 4.61
C ALA A 192 -25.85 2.48 5.58
N ALA A 193 -24.96 1.63 6.10
CA ALA A 193 -23.86 2.03 6.96
C ALA A 193 -22.88 2.96 6.22
N ALA A 194 -22.56 2.68 4.96
CA ALA A 194 -21.67 3.51 4.15
C ALA A 194 -22.25 4.89 3.87
N LYS A 195 -23.55 4.98 3.62
CA LYS A 195 -24.25 6.25 3.44
C LYS A 195 -24.27 7.07 4.73
N LEU A 196 -24.61 6.44 5.85
CA LEU A 196 -24.66 7.10 7.15
C LEU A 196 -23.27 7.58 7.59
N GLY A 197 -22.25 6.73 7.51
CA GLY A 197 -20.88 7.08 7.86
C GLY A 197 -20.34 8.24 7.03
N ARG A 198 -20.65 8.28 5.73
CA ARG A 198 -20.29 9.41 4.87
C ARG A 198 -20.95 10.72 5.31
N GLN A 199 -22.26 10.70 5.55
CA GLN A 199 -22.99 11.89 5.99
C GLN A 199 -22.48 12.42 7.34
N GLN A 200 -22.24 11.52 8.29
CA GLN A 200 -21.68 11.88 9.59
C GLN A 200 -20.29 12.50 9.46
N PHE A 201 -19.43 11.93 8.61
CA PHE A 201 -18.10 12.47 8.37
C PHE A 201 -18.12 13.84 7.70
N GLU A 202 -18.97 14.03 6.70
CA GLU A 202 -19.13 15.32 6.03
C GLU A 202 -19.61 16.40 7.00
N GLN A 203 -20.57 16.07 7.87
CA GLN A 203 -21.05 16.96 8.93
C GLN A 203 -19.94 17.29 9.95
N GLN A 204 -19.20 16.28 10.40
CA GLN A 204 -18.07 16.47 11.32
C GLN A 204 -17.01 17.39 10.70
N MET A 205 -16.61 17.13 9.46
CA MET A 205 -15.62 17.94 8.75
C MET A 205 -16.11 19.37 8.51
N ALA A 206 -17.40 19.57 8.24
CA ALA A 206 -17.98 20.90 8.10
C ALA A 206 -17.95 21.67 9.44
N ALA A 207 -18.42 21.05 10.52
CA ALA A 207 -18.40 21.65 11.85
C ALA A 207 -16.97 22.02 12.29
N GLU A 208 -15.98 21.17 12.00
CA GLU A 208 -14.57 21.46 12.30
C GLU A 208 -14.02 22.63 11.49
N ARG A 209 -14.37 22.75 10.19
CA ARG A 209 -13.97 23.91 9.37
C ARG A 209 -14.55 25.21 9.92
N ASP A 210 -15.83 25.20 10.28
CA ASP A 210 -16.51 26.37 10.83
C ASP A 210 -15.90 26.79 12.17
N ALA A 211 -15.51 25.82 13.01
CA ALA A 211 -14.81 26.07 14.26
C ALA A 211 -13.39 26.64 14.06
N GLU A 212 -12.61 26.10 13.11
CA GLU A 212 -11.28 26.61 12.76
C GLU A 212 -11.34 28.04 12.19
N GLU A 213 -12.32 28.34 11.34
CA GLU A 213 -12.55 29.70 10.83
C GLU A 213 -12.94 30.66 11.96
N SER A 214 -13.85 30.24 12.84
CA SER A 214 -14.27 31.04 13.99
C SER A 214 -13.09 31.36 14.91
N HIS A 215 -12.24 30.37 15.19
CA HIS A 215 -11.00 30.55 15.96
C HIS A 215 -10.02 31.50 15.26
N ARG A 216 -9.88 31.41 13.93
CA ARG A 216 -9.01 32.30 13.15
C ARG A 216 -9.51 33.74 13.20
N ARG A 217 -10.81 33.97 13.01
CA ARG A 217 -11.46 35.29 13.09
C ARG A 217 -11.32 35.89 14.49
N ALA A 218 -11.55 35.11 15.54
CA ALA A 218 -11.42 35.55 16.93
C ALA A 218 -9.98 35.97 17.30
N ARG A 219 -8.97 35.23 16.81
CA ARG A 219 -7.55 35.59 17.00
C ARG A 219 -7.20 36.91 16.32
N HIS A 220 -7.68 37.13 15.09
CA HIS A 220 -7.42 38.38 14.37
C HIS A 220 -8.07 39.58 15.08
N ALA A 221 -9.34 39.45 15.48
CA ALA A 221 -10.06 40.51 16.21
C ALA A 221 -9.44 40.84 17.58
N GLY A 222 -8.73 39.89 18.22
CA GLY A 222 -8.03 40.12 19.48
C GLY A 222 -6.74 40.94 19.32
N TRP A 223 -6.06 40.85 18.18
CA TRP A 223 -4.87 41.64 17.87
C TRP A 223 -5.24 43.08 17.53
N ASP A 224 -6.29 43.27 16.72
CA ASP A 224 -6.80 44.60 16.35
C ASP A 224 -7.22 45.44 17.58
N LYS A 225 -7.74 44.80 18.63
CA LYS A 225 -8.10 45.49 19.90
C LYS A 225 -6.89 45.88 20.74
N GLN A 226 -5.86 45.02 20.82
CA GLN A 226 -4.66 45.30 21.61
C GLN A 226 -3.80 46.40 20.99
N ASP A 227 -3.77 46.51 19.66
CA ASP A 227 -3.04 47.57 18.96
C ASP A 227 -3.75 48.94 19.08
N ALA A 228 -5.10 48.94 19.13
CA ALA A 228 -5.88 50.15 19.39
C ALA A 228 -5.68 50.68 20.84
N GLU A 229 -5.58 49.77 21.82
CA GLU A 229 -5.34 50.13 23.23
C GLU A 229 -3.89 50.59 23.50
N ARG A 230 -2.91 50.19 22.69
CA ARG A 230 -1.51 50.63 22.81
C ARG A 230 -1.19 51.94 22.10
N SER A 231 -2.09 52.40 21.23
CA SER A 231 -1.93 53.62 20.43
C SER A 231 -2.70 54.82 20.99
N SER A 232 -3.34 54.65 22.16
CA SER A 232 -4.08 55.68 22.92
C SER A 232 -3.32 56.05 24.18
#